data_AF-A0A3P7R3K4-F1
#
_entry.id   AF-A0A3P7R3K4-F1
#
_cell.length_a   1.000
_cell.length_b   1.000
_cell.length_c   1.000
_cell.angle_alpha   90.00
_cell.angle_beta   90.00
_cell.angle_gamma   90.00
#
_symmetry.space_group_name_H-M   'P 1'
#
loop_
_entity.id
_entity.type
_entity.pdbx_description
1 polymer ?
#
loop_
_entity_poly.entity_id
_entity_poly.type
_entity_poly.pdbx_seq_one_letter_code
_entity_poly.pdbx_strand_id
1 'polypeptide(L)' 'MLNHRNIVKFYGVCHSLLTGTLAPALVMEFACGGPLNKVLAERPPIGPCTLLNWSVQIASGMHYLHEK' A
#
# COMPACT_ATOMS: atom_id res chain seq x y z
N MET A 1 -16.66 -4.88 0.71
CA MET A 1 -15.48 -4.32 1.42
C MET A 1 -14.24 -5.04 0.93
N LEU A 2 -13.15 -4.32 0.64
CA LEU A 2 -11.89 -4.92 0.18
C LEU A 2 -11.18 -5.59 1.36
N ASN A 3 -10.82 -6.87 1.22
CA ASN A 3 -10.11 -7.62 2.25
C ASN A 3 -9.17 -8.64 1.60
N HIS A 4 -7.91 -8.26 1.44
CA HIS A 4 -6.89 -9.10 0.82
C HIS A 4 -5.52 -8.76 1.41
N ARG A 5 -4.67 -9.76 1.65
CA ARG A 5 -3.36 -9.56 2.32
C ARG A 5 -2.39 -8.65 1.56
N ASN A 6 -2.58 -8.50 0.25
CA ASN A 6 -1.73 -7.67 -0.61
C ASN A 6 -2.40 -6.33 -0.98
N ILE A 7 -3.47 -5.95 -0.28
CA ILE A 7 -4.16 -4.67 -0.43
C ILE A 7 -4.19 -3.98 0.92
N VAL A 8 -3.76 -2.72 0.97
CA VAL A 8 -3.80 -1.90 2.19
C VAL A 8 -5.22 -1.84 2.72
N LYS A 9 -5.42 -2.27 3.97
CA LYS A 9 -6.72 -2.25 4.62
C LYS A 9 -7.19 -0.83 4.85
N PHE A 10 -8.38 -0.53 4.34
CA PHE A 10 -9.09 0.74 4.58
C PHE A 10 -10.01 0.59 5.79
N TYR A 11 -9.89 1.49 6.77
CA TYR A 11 -10.71 1.50 7.97
C TYR A 11 -11.84 2.53 7.90
N GLY A 12 -11.66 3.63 7.16
CA GLY A 12 -12.66 4.67 7.04
C GLY A 12 -12.08 6.05 6.75
N VAL A 13 -12.93 7.07 6.89
CA VAL A 13 -12.55 8.48 6.76
C VAL A 13 -12.79 9.17 8.10
N CYS A 14 -11.86 10.04 8.51
CA CYS A 14 -12.08 10.99 9.59
C CYS A 14 -11.91 12.41 9.07
N HIS A 15 -12.39 13.41 9.81
CA HIS A 15 -12.10 14.81 9.52
C HIS A 15 -10.97 15.26 10.42
N SER A 16 -9.92 15.82 9.82
CA SER A 16 -8.75 16.28 10.56
C SER A 16 -8.45 17.74 10.25
N LEU A 17 -8.07 18.49 11.28
CA LEU A 17 -7.69 19.89 11.19
C LEU A 17 -6.18 20.01 10.98
N LEU A 18 -5.67 19.50 9.85
CA LEU A 18 -4.23 19.45 9.57
C LEU A 18 -3.65 20.80 9.12
N THR A 19 -4.48 21.66 8.52
CA THR A 19 -4.04 22.94 7.93
C THR A 19 -4.93 24.12 8.34
N GLY A 20 -5.67 24.01 9.45
CA GLY A 20 -6.62 25.03 9.90
C GLY A 20 -7.99 24.99 9.20
N THR A 21 -8.23 24.03 8.30
CA THR A 21 -9.55 23.74 7.71
C THR A 21 -9.87 22.26 7.91
N LEU A 22 -11.16 21.93 8.12
CA LEU A 22 -11.61 20.53 8.20
C LEU A 22 -11.40 19.86 6.84
N ALA A 23 -10.48 18.91 6.76
CA ALA A 23 -10.26 18.11 5.57
C ALA A 23 -10.53 16.62 5.86
N PRO A 24 -11.09 15.87 4.89
CA PRO A 24 -11.23 14.43 5.02
C PRO A 24 -9.84 13.75 4.98
N ALA A 25 -9.61 12.82 5.90
CA ALA A 25 -8.39 12.04 6.03
C ALA A 25 -8.73 10.55 5.95
N LEU A 26 -7.94 9.80 5.16
CA LEU A 26 -8.09 8.35 5.02
C LEU A 26 -7.42 7.64 6.20
N VAL A 27 -8.14 6.74 6.84
CA VAL A 27 -7.62 5.87 7.89
C VAL A 27 -7.36 4.50 7.29
N MET A 28 -6.11 4.05 7.33
CA MET A 28 -5.63 2.81 6.71
C MET A 28 -4.67 2.08 7.64
N GLU A 29 -4.33 0.83 7.33
CA GLU A 29 -3.26 0.15 8.04
C GLU A 29 -1.90 0.83 7.86
N PHE A 30 -1.06 0.73 8.89
CA PHE A 30 0.26 1.35 8.88
C PHE A 30 1.30 0.39 8.30
N ALA A 31 1.84 0.74 7.12
CA ALA A 31 2.95 0.03 6.50
C ALA A 31 4.30 0.64 6.94
N CYS A 32 4.90 0.07 7.98
CA CYS A 32 6.15 0.58 8.58
C CYS A 32 7.35 0.62 7.61
N GLY A 33 7.36 -0.23 6.57
CA GLY A 33 8.42 -0.28 5.56
C GLY A 33 8.39 0.87 4.54
N GLY A 34 7.37 1.71 4.57
CA GLY A 34 7.21 2.78 3.59
C GLY A 34 6.95 2.26 2.16
N PRO A 35 6.94 3.16 1.17
CA PRO A 35 6.58 2.80 -0.19
C PRO A 35 7.76 2.22 -0.97
N LEU A 36 7.48 1.19 -1.78
CA LEU A 36 8.49 0.47 -2.57
C LEU A 36 9.27 1.39 -3.52
N ASN A 37 8.67 2.46 -4.04
CA ASN A 37 9.35 3.40 -4.94
C ASN A 37 10.53 4.11 -4.27
N LYS A 38 10.48 4.37 -2.96
CA LYS A 38 11.61 4.96 -2.22
C LYS A 38 12.77 3.97 -2.13
N VAL A 39 12.47 2.71 -1.83
CA VAL A 39 13.48 1.63 -1.81
C VAL A 39 14.12 1.47 -3.18
N LEU A 40 13.32 1.47 -4.26
CA LEU A 40 13.85 1.31 -5.63
C LEU A 40 14.64 2.52 -6.12
N ALA A 41 14.35 3.74 -5.63
CA ALA A 41 15.06 4.96 -6.01
C ALA A 41 16.55 4.90 -5.63
N GLU A 42 16.88 4.23 -4.52
CA GLU A 42 18.25 4.03 -4.05
C GLU A 42 19.01 2.96 -4.84
N ARG A 43 18.34 2.27 -5.78
CA ARG A 43 18.86 1.13 -6.55
C ARG A 43 19.64 0.10 -5.71
N PRO A 44 19.07 -0.37 -4.58
CA PRO A 44 19.74 -1.34 -3.74
C PRO A 44 19.90 -2.67 -4.51
N PRO A 45 20.92 -3.47 -4.17
CA PRO A 45 21.03 -4.83 -4.68
C PRO A 45 19.84 -5.66 -4.14
N ILE A 46 18.87 -5.94 -5.01
CA ILE A 46 17.70 -6.77 -4.69
C ILE A 46 17.89 -8.12 -5.36
N GLY A 47 17.87 -9.19 -4.56
CA GLY A 47 17.99 -10.56 -5.07
C GLY A 47 16.80 -10.96 -5.95
N PRO A 48 17.01 -11.82 -6.96
CA PRO A 48 15.97 -12.22 -7.90
C PRO A 48 14.75 -12.88 -7.22
N CYS A 49 14.97 -13.67 -6.18
CA CYS A 49 13.89 -14.30 -5.41
C CYS A 49 13.00 -13.25 -4.71
N THR A 50 13.60 -12.19 -4.17
CA THR A 50 12.86 -11.10 -3.51
C THR A 50 12.03 -10.32 -4.53
N LEU A 51 12.64 -10.00 -5.68
CA LEU A 51 11.95 -9.30 -6.77
C LEU A 51 10.75 -10.12 -7.29
N LEU A 52 10.94 -11.43 -7.50
CA LEU A 52 9.88 -12.32 -7.93
C LEU A 52 8.75 -12.40 -6.90
N ASN A 53 9.10 -12.54 -5.62
CA ASN A 53 8.13 -12.58 -4.52
C ASN A 53 7.28 -11.30 -4.45
N TRP A 54 7.89 -10.12 -4.53
CA TRP A 54 7.15 -8.86 -4.59
C TRP A 54 6.24 -8.79 -5.81
N SER A 55 6.74 -9.21 -6.97
CA SER A 55 5.96 -9.22 -8.22
C SER A 55 4.72 -10.10 -8.12
N VAL A 56 4.84 -11.31 -7.57
CA VAL A 56 3.72 -12.24 -7.34
C VAL A 56 2.69 -11.64 -6.37
N GLN A 57 3.16 -11.00 -5.30
CA GLN A 57 2.28 -10.36 -4.31
C GLN A 57 1.49 -9.18 -4.91
N ILE A 58 2.15 -8.35 -5.73
CA ILE A 58 1.50 -7.24 -6.45
C ILE A 58 0.45 -7.80 -7.42
N ALA A 59 0.83 -8.78 -8.24
CA ALA A 59 -0.08 -9.41 -9.20
C ALA A 59 -1.30 -10.03 -8.50
N SER A 60 -1.11 -10.70 -7.36
CA SER A 60 -2.19 -11.26 -6.55
C SER A 60 -3.16 -10.19 -6.05
N GLY A 61 -2.64 -9.06 -5.52
CA GLY A 61 -3.47 -7.93 -5.12
C GLY A 61 -4.26 -7.32 -6.29
N MET A 62 -3.61 -7.12 -7.43
CA MET A 62 -4.27 -6.58 -8.63
C MET A 62 -5.34 -7.52 -9.18
N HIS A 63 -5.07 -8.82 -9.21
CA HIS A 63 -6.04 -9.82 -9.61
C HIS A 63 -7.30 -9.78 -8.72
N TYR A 64 -7.12 -9.74 -7.40
CA TYR A 64 -8.23 -9.58 -6.45
C TYR A 64 -9.05 -8.30 -6.72
N LEU A 65 -8.41 -7.18 -7.06
CA LEU A 65 -9.11 -5.94 -7.40
C LEU A 65 -9.86 -6.02 -8.74
N HIS A 66 -9.34 -6.76 -9.71
CA HIS A 66 -9.97 -6.90 -11.03
C HIS A 66 -11.18 -7.83 -11.03
N GLU A 67 -11.22 -8.81 -10.14
CA GLU A 67 -12.33 -9.76 -10.02
C GLU A 67 -13.47 -9.27 -9.13
N LYS A 68 -13.35 -8.08 -8.55
CA LYS A 68 -14.27 -7.54 -7.54
C LYS A 68 -15.10 -6.36 -8.02
#